data_AF-A0AAT9QI38-F1
#
_entry.id   AF-A0AAT9QI38-F1
#
_cell.length_a   1.000
_cell.length_b   1.000
_cell.length_c   1.000
_cell.angle_alpha   90.00
_cell.angle_beta   90.00
_cell.angle_gamma   90.00
#
_symmetry.space_group_name_H-M   'P 1'
#
loop_
_entity.id
_entity.type
_entity.pdbx_description
1 polymer ?
#
loop_
_entity_poly.entity_id
_entity_poly.type
_entity_poly.pdbx_seq_one_letter_code
_entity_poly.pdbx_strand_id
1 'polypeptide(L)'
;MSHFDDFPGDATSSDPGSEKGLSAEELHGLYTAWCIINVCPAESAEALWAALTSRGNMPGNNTLAMTGPAAADYSVSSEPNLP
;
A
#
# COMPACT_ATOMS: atom_id res chain seq x y z
N MET A 1 2.27 7.69 -16.80
CA MET A 1 2.65 6.95 -15.59
C MET A 1 1.39 6.32 -15.05
N SER A 2 1.46 5.05 -14.65
CA SER A 2 0.33 4.40 -13.99
C SER A 2 0.38 4.75 -12.51
N HIS A 3 -0.76 4.83 -11.84
CA HIS A 3 -0.82 5.00 -10.39
C HIS A 3 -0.06 3.87 -9.65
N PHE A 4 0.13 2.70 -10.28
CA PHE A 4 0.97 1.63 -9.75
C PHE A 4 2.48 1.96 -9.73
N ASP A 5 2.93 2.92 -10.54
CA ASP A 5 4.30 3.44 -10.50
C ASP A 5 4.51 4.39 -9.33
N ASP A 6 3.51 5.25 -9.08
CA ASP A 6 3.58 6.34 -8.13
C ASP A 6 3.27 5.88 -6.70
N PHE A 7 2.29 4.99 -6.54
CA PHE A 7 1.85 4.45 -5.25
C PHE A 7 3.03 3.92 -4.39
N PRO A 8 3.92 3.04 -4.89
CA PRO A 8 5.00 2.52 -4.07
C PRO A 8 6.01 3.59 -3.63
N GLY A 9 6.23 4.64 -4.43
CA GLY A 9 7.17 5.71 -4.09
C GLY A 9 6.61 6.71 -3.08
N ASP A 10 5.30 6.86 -3.04
CA ASP A 10 4.61 7.89 -2.26
C ASP A 10 4.01 7.34 -0.95
N ALA A 11 3.48 6.11 -0.98
CA ALA A 11 2.82 5.46 0.14
C ALA A 11 3.60 4.30 0.78
N THR A 12 4.66 3.79 0.13
CA THR A 12 5.49 2.73 0.72
C THR A 12 6.96 3.13 0.80
N SER A 13 7.70 2.51 1.70
CA SER A 13 9.15 2.64 1.74
C SER A 13 9.79 1.26 1.89
N SER A 14 10.97 1.09 1.32
CA SER A 14 11.79 -0.09 1.59
C SER A 14 12.36 0.04 2.99
N ASP A 15 11.83 -0.75 3.92
CA ASP A 15 12.36 -0.86 5.27
C ASP A 15 13.02 -2.24 5.44
N PRO A 16 14.34 -2.34 5.25
CA PRO A 16 15.05 -3.60 5.47
C PRO A 16 15.05 -4.05 6.94
N GLY A 17 14.61 -3.20 7.88
CA GLY A 17 14.44 -3.54 9.29
C GLY A 17 13.06 -4.13 9.63
N SER A 18 12.10 -4.09 8.71
CA SER A 18 10.78 -4.66 8.93
C SER A 18 10.86 -6.19 8.82
N GLU A 19 10.83 -6.88 9.96
CA GLU A 19 10.84 -8.35 10.03
C GLU A 19 9.63 -9.00 9.34
N LYS A 20 8.58 -8.20 9.08
CA LYS A 20 7.36 -8.62 8.41
C LYS A 20 6.89 -7.48 7.50
N GLY A 21 7.11 -7.62 6.20
CA GLY A 21 6.56 -6.69 5.21
C GLY A 21 5.03 -6.68 5.20
N LEU A 22 4.47 -5.81 4.36
CA LEU A 22 3.04 -5.60 4.29
C LEU A 22 2.29 -6.82 3.75
N SER A 23 1.21 -7.18 4.42
CA SER A 23 0.24 -8.17 3.96
C SER A 23 -0.57 -7.66 2.76
N ALA A 24 -1.33 -8.57 2.12
CA ALA A 24 -2.22 -8.20 1.03
C ALA A 24 -3.34 -7.24 1.48
N GLU A 25 -3.85 -7.42 2.71
CA GLU A 25 -4.88 -6.52 3.25
C GLU A 25 -4.33 -5.12 3.50
N GLU A 26 -3.14 -5.03 4.11
CA GLU A 26 -2.47 -3.75 4.36
C GLU A 26 -2.11 -3.02 3.06
N LEU A 27 -1.54 -3.73 2.08
CA LEU A 27 -1.22 -3.12 0.78
C LEU A 27 -2.47 -2.64 0.04
N HIS A 28 -3.54 -3.42 0.05
CA HIS A 28 -4.77 -3.07 -0.65
C HIS A 28 -5.49 -1.89 0.00
N GLY A 29 -5.54 -1.88 1.33
CA GLY A 29 -6.12 -0.76 2.08
C GLY A 29 -5.30 0.52 1.92
N LEU A 30 -3.97 0.42 1.99
CA LEU A 30 -3.08 1.55 1.75
C LEU A 30 -3.21 2.11 0.33
N TYR A 31 -3.29 1.24 -0.68
CA TYR A 31 -3.51 1.63 -2.08
C TYR A 31 -4.85 2.34 -2.27
N THR A 32 -5.91 1.85 -1.63
CA THR A 32 -7.23 2.48 -1.67
C THR A 32 -7.21 3.88 -1.05
N ALA A 33 -6.61 4.01 0.14
CA ALA A 33 -6.43 5.30 0.81
C ALA A 33 -5.60 6.27 -0.04
N TRP A 34 -4.51 5.79 -0.64
CA TRP A 34 -3.67 6.57 -1.54
C TRP A 34 -4.44 7.06 -2.76
N CYS A 35 -5.31 6.23 -3.35
CA CYS A 35 -6.12 6.67 -4.50
C CYS A 35 -7.18 7.71 -4.15
N ILE A 36 -7.73 7.69 -2.94
CA ILE A 36 -8.65 8.73 -2.46
C ILE A 36 -7.90 10.08 -2.38
N ILE A 37 -6.69 10.08 -1.82
CA ILE A 37 -5.85 11.28 -1.66
C ILE A 37 -5.41 11.85 -3.02
N ASN A 38 -5.00 10.96 -3.94
CA ASN A 38 -4.49 11.35 -5.26
C ASN A 38 -5.57 11.48 -6.33
N VAL A 39 -6.85 11.26 -5.97
CA VAL A 39 -7.99 11.31 -6.87
C VAL A 39 -7.79 10.40 -8.09
N CYS A 40 -7.30 9.17 -7.86
CA CYS A 40 -7.19 8.14 -8.90
C CYS A 40 -8.30 7.09 -8.83
N PRO A 41 -8.68 6.52 -9.98
CA PRO A 41 -9.58 5.37 -10.00
C PRO A 41 -8.82 4.15 -9.46
N ALA A 42 -9.11 3.75 -8.23
CA ALA A 42 -8.58 2.52 -7.67
C ALA A 42 -8.99 1.34 -8.56
N GLU A 43 -8.01 0.59 -9.05
CA GLU A 43 -8.23 -0.63 -9.81
C GLU A 43 -8.40 -1.84 -8.89
N SER A 44 -8.71 -3.00 -9.48
CA SER A 44 -8.89 -4.22 -8.71
C SER A 44 -7.61 -4.63 -7.98
N ALA A 45 -7.78 -5.30 -6.84
CA ALA A 45 -6.66 -5.89 -6.09
C ALA A 45 -5.77 -6.77 -6.98
N GLU A 46 -6.37 -7.51 -7.93
CA GLU A 46 -5.66 -8.35 -8.89
C GLU A 46 -4.70 -7.54 -9.78
N ALA A 47 -5.12 -6.37 -10.27
CA ALA A 47 -4.29 -5.48 -11.07
C ALA A 47 -3.14 -4.91 -10.23
N LEU A 48 -3.42 -4.52 -8.98
CA LEU A 48 -2.41 -4.10 -8.01
C LEU A 48 -1.38 -5.21 -7.77
N TRP A 49 -1.81 -6.46 -7.55
CA TRP A 49 -0.91 -7.59 -7.34
C TRP A 49 -0.06 -7.91 -8.56
N ALA A 50 -0.64 -7.85 -9.76
CA ALA A 50 0.11 -8.04 -10.99
C ALA A 50 1.22 -6.97 -11.12
N ALA A 51 0.88 -5.70 -10.85
CA ALA A 51 1.83 -4.61 -10.90
C ALA A 51 2.94 -4.72 -9.85
N LEU A 52 2.60 -5.03 -8.59
CA LEU A 52 3.57 -5.19 -7.51
C LEU A 52 4.46 -6.42 -7.69
N THR A 53 3.89 -7.55 -8.13
CA THR A 53 4.63 -8.79 -8.39
C THR A 53 5.63 -8.61 -9.53
N SER A 54 5.28 -7.84 -10.57
CA SER A 54 6.22 -7.51 -11.65
C SER A 54 7.49 -6.80 -11.17
N ARG A 55 7.44 -6.19 -9.97
CA ARG A 55 8.55 -5.49 -9.30
C ARG A 55 9.22 -6.31 -8.19
N GLY A 56 8.77 -7.54 -7.95
CA GLY A 56 9.25 -8.37 -6.85
C GLY A 56 8.64 -8.04 -5.48
N ASN A 57 7.65 -7.15 -5.41
CA ASN A 57 6.98 -6.75 -4.18
C ASN A 57 5.74 -7.64 -3.93
N MET A 58 5.96 -8.91 -3.63
CA MET A 58 4.86 -9.83 -3.39
C MET A 58 4.22 -9.56 -2.01
N PRO A 59 2.89 -9.55 -1.89
CA PRO A 59 2.22 -9.42 -0.60
C PRO A 59 2.68 -10.49 0.39
N GLY A 60 3.01 -10.09 1.63
CA GLY A 60 3.52 -11.00 2.67
C GLY A 60 4.93 -11.55 2.43
N ASN A 61 5.58 -11.22 1.31
CA ASN A 61 6.98 -11.53 1.04
C ASN A 61 7.66 -10.31 0.40
N ASN A 62 7.65 -9.21 1.14
CA ASN A 62 8.28 -7.95 0.78
C ASN A 62 8.95 -7.36 2.03
N THR A 63 9.76 -6.31 1.83
CA THR A 63 10.35 -5.50 2.92
C THR A 63 9.78 -4.08 2.86
N LEU A 64 8.49 -3.96 2.53
CA LEU A 64 7.82 -2.67 2.47
C LEU A 64 7.27 -2.31 3.85
N ALA A 65 7.31 -1.02 4.16
CA ALA A 65 6.61 -0.40 5.27
C ALA A 65 5.62 0.64 4.73
N MET A 66 4.50 0.81 5.44
CA MET A 66 3.52 1.88 5.14
C MET A 66 4.14 3.23 5.52
N THR A 67 4.04 4.22 4.64
CA THR A 67 4.50 5.59 4.91
C THR A 67 3.60 6.63 4.26
N GLY A 68 3.83 7.90 4.59
CA GLY A 68 3.14 9.02 3.96
C GLY A 68 1.69 9.22 4.43
N PRO A 69 0.96 10.13 3.77
CA PRO A 69 -0.39 10.53 4.18
C PRO A 69 -1.41 9.39 4.03
N ALA A 70 -1.21 8.50 3.05
CA ALA A 70 -2.04 7.31 2.88
C ALA A 70 -1.94 6.33 4.07
N ALA A 71 -0.77 6.19 4.68
CA ALA A 71 -0.60 5.34 5.86
C ALA A 71 -1.33 5.90 7.09
N ALA A 72 -1.34 7.22 7.25
CA ALA A 72 -2.08 7.88 8.31
C ALA A 72 -3.60 7.69 8.14
N ASP A 73 -4.10 7.84 6.91
CA ASP A 73 -5.53 7.63 6.60
C ASP A 73 -5.93 6.15 6.76
N TYR A 74 -5.06 5.24 6.33
CA TYR A 74 -5.24 3.80 6.50
C TYR A 74 -5.31 3.36 7.98
N SER A 75 -4.47 3.91 8.87
CA SER A 75 -4.54 3.61 10.31
C SER A 75 -5.88 4.07 10.92
N VAL A 76 -6.35 5.26 10.56
CA VAL A 76 -7.66 5.77 11.01
C VAL A 76 -8.81 4.90 10.49
N SER A 77 -8.74 4.47 9.23
CA SER A 77 -9.78 3.67 8.59
C SER A 77 -9.78 2.20 9.04
N SER A 78 -8.60 1.64 9.35
CA SER A 78 -8.43 0.23 9.70
C SER A 78 -8.55 -0.05 11.19
N GLU A 79 -8.39 0.98 12.04
CA GLU A 79 -8.57 0.90 13.49
C GLU A 79 -9.70 1.85 13.96
N PRO A 80 -10.96 1.66 13.53
CA PRO A 80 -12.05 2.56 13.93
C PRO A 80 -12.45 2.41 15.42
N ASN A 81 -11.73 1.64 16.23
CA ASN A 81 -12.08 1.35 17.62
C ASN A 81 -10.85 1.38 18.55
N LEU A 82 -10.55 2.55 19.08
CA LEU A 82 -9.94 2.68 20.41
C LEU A 82 -11.00 3.33 21.33
N PRO A 83 -11.63 2.57 22.25
CA PRO A 83 -12.49 3.13 23.29
C PRO A 83 -11.71 3.93 24.34
#